data_AF-A0A7Y5V350-F1
#
_entry.id   AF-A0A7Y5V350-F1
#
_cell.length_a   1.000
_cell.length_b   1.000
_cell.length_c   1.000
_cell.angle_alpha   90.00
_cell.angle_beta   90.00
_cell.angle_gamma   90.00
#
_symmetry.space_group_name_H-M   'P 1'
#
loop_
_entity.id
_entity.type
_entity.pdbx_description
1 polymer ?
#
loop_
_entity_poly.entity_id
_entity_poly.type
_entity_poly.pdbx_seq_one_letter_code
_entity_poly.pdbx_strand_id
1 'polypeptide(L)'
;MQPQVLLESGIDAIEMFNGGAFTPGSNWLTAQRFSQCGVTQVGNSDAHLPESIGSGLTRFRGNTADNLHQSLVRGWTAVEGRPWPLTTYFKLLRSAIRRKPNAPSPVRLRSTPPTPP
;
A
#
# COMPACT_ATOMS: atom_id res chain seq x y z
N MET A 1 0.58 -18.92 5.02
CA MET A 1 1.99 -18.60 4.76
C MET A 1 2.78 -18.79 6.06
N GLN A 2 3.98 -19.39 5.98
CA GLN A 2 4.88 -19.55 7.12
C GLN A 2 5.77 -18.30 7.21
N PRO A 3 5.93 -17.66 8.39
CA PRO A 3 6.76 -16.46 8.59
C PRO A 3 8.19 -16.58 8.05
N GLN A 4 8.76 -17.78 8.10
CA GLN A 4 10.14 -18.08 7.68
C GLN A 4 10.36 -17.81 6.19
N VAL A 5 9.37 -18.10 5.34
CA VAL A 5 9.46 -17.88 3.89
C VAL A 5 9.61 -16.40 3.54
N LEU A 6 9.05 -15.50 4.37
CA LEU A 6 9.16 -14.05 4.15
C LEU A 6 10.60 -13.56 4.40
N LEU A 7 11.23 -14.07 5.45
CA LEU A 7 12.63 -13.75 5.77
C LEU A 7 13.58 -14.22 4.65
N GLU A 8 13.33 -15.40 4.08
CA GLU A 8 14.13 -15.96 2.98
C GLU A 8 13.89 -15.26 1.64
N SER A 9 12.72 -14.67 1.43
CA SER A 9 12.36 -14.01 0.17
C SER A 9 13.02 -12.66 -0.07
N GLY A 10 13.70 -12.10 0.94
CA GLY A 10 14.30 -10.76 0.87
C GLY A 10 13.28 -9.62 0.94
N ILE A 11 12.10 -9.87 1.51
CA ILE A 11 11.11 -8.82 1.76
C ILE A 11 11.58 -7.92 2.92
N ASP A 12 11.60 -6.61 2.68
CA ASP A 12 12.04 -5.62 3.68
C ASP A 12 11.00 -5.36 4.79
N ALA A 13 9.70 -5.45 4.45
CA ALA A 13 8.62 -5.15 5.38
C ALA A 13 7.29 -5.82 5.02
N ILE A 14 6.43 -5.99 6.02
CA ILE A 14 5.07 -6.53 5.89
C ILE A 14 4.05 -5.45 6.24
N GLU A 15 3.03 -5.29 5.41
CA GLU A 15 1.88 -4.45 5.71
C GLU A 15 0.99 -5.12 6.77
N MET A 16 1.06 -4.61 7.99
CA MET A 16 0.26 -5.06 9.13
C MET A 16 -1.11 -4.38 9.19
N PHE A 17 -1.23 -3.20 8.61
CA PHE A 17 -2.47 -2.44 8.61
C PHE A 17 -2.68 -1.76 7.25
N ASN A 18 -3.75 -2.16 6.57
CA ASN A 18 -4.26 -1.46 5.40
C ASN A 18 -5.62 -0.83 5.77
N GLY A 19 -5.73 0.50 5.62
CA GLY A 19 -6.94 1.24 5.95
C GLY A 19 -8.13 0.93 5.04
N GLY A 20 -7.86 0.60 3.77
CA GLY A 20 -8.83 0.23 2.74
C GLY A 20 -9.13 -1.26 2.67
N ALA A 21 -8.58 -2.08 3.57
CA ALA A 21 -8.89 -3.50 3.65
C ALA A 21 -10.38 -3.70 3.92
N PHE A 22 -11.11 -4.04 2.86
CA PHE A 22 -12.55 -4.28 2.91
C PHE A 22 -12.90 -5.56 3.68
N THR A 23 -12.05 -6.58 3.57
CA THR A 23 -12.26 -7.88 4.23
C THR A 23 -12.13 -7.72 5.75
N PRO A 24 -13.20 -7.95 6.52
CA PRO A 24 -13.15 -7.83 7.97
C PRO A 24 -12.10 -8.77 8.56
N GLY A 25 -11.32 -8.28 9.50
CA GLY A 25 -10.35 -9.09 10.23
C GLY A 25 -9.01 -9.35 9.53
N SER A 26 -8.78 -8.84 8.31
CA SER A 26 -7.47 -8.99 7.64
C SER A 26 -6.32 -8.38 8.44
N ASN A 27 -6.46 -7.13 8.90
CA ASN A 27 -5.44 -6.48 9.73
C ASN A 27 -5.22 -7.22 11.06
N TRP A 28 -6.29 -7.77 11.66
CA TRP A 28 -6.19 -8.57 12.88
C TRP A 28 -5.46 -9.90 12.64
N LEU A 29 -5.78 -10.59 11.54
CA LEU A 29 -5.14 -11.86 11.19
C LEU A 29 -3.65 -11.66 10.90
N THR A 30 -3.29 -10.58 10.21
CA THR A 30 -1.88 -10.23 9.98
C THR A 30 -1.17 -9.94 11.31
N ALA A 31 -1.79 -9.18 12.21
CA ALA A 31 -1.28 -8.94 13.57
C ALA A 31 -1.07 -10.24 14.37
N GLN A 32 -2.04 -11.15 14.35
CA GLN A 32 -1.95 -12.42 15.05
C GLN A 32 -0.81 -13.30 14.50
N ARG A 33 -0.59 -13.27 13.18
CA ARG A 33 0.29 -14.22 12.50
C ARG A 33 1.72 -13.74 12.33
N PHE A 34 1.94 -12.41 12.29
CA PHE A 34 3.23 -11.82 11.96
C PHE A 34 3.76 -10.82 13.00
N SER A 35 3.07 -10.60 14.13
CA SER A 35 3.57 -9.73 15.21
C SER A 35 4.95 -10.11 15.73
N GLN A 36 5.34 -11.39 15.60
CA GLN A 36 6.64 -11.93 16.03
C GLN A 36 7.55 -12.34 14.85
N CYS A 37 7.22 -11.94 13.61
CA CYS A 37 7.89 -12.42 12.39
C CYS A 37 9.34 -11.92 12.21
N GLY A 38 9.86 -11.02 13.05
CA GLY A 38 11.19 -10.42 12.88
C GLY A 38 11.33 -9.50 11.65
N VAL A 39 10.38 -9.53 10.73
CA VAL A 39 10.26 -8.63 9.58
C VAL A 39 9.65 -7.30 10.03
N THR A 40 10.15 -6.19 9.48
CA THR A 40 9.67 -4.85 9.78
C THR A 40 8.19 -4.69 9.43
N GLN A 41 7.46 -4.01 10.31
CA GLN A 41 6.02 -3.84 10.19
C GLN A 41 5.66 -2.44 9.69
N VAL A 42 4.78 -2.35 8.70
CA VAL A 42 4.31 -1.08 8.13
C VAL A 42 2.79 -1.04 8.04
N GLY A 43 2.23 0.16 7.95
CA GLY A 43 0.82 0.39 7.66
C GLY A 43 0.61 1.49 6.64
N ASN A 44 -0.43 1.33 5.81
CA ASN A 44 -0.80 2.24 4.75
C ASN A 44 -2.31 2.48 4.72
N SER A 45 -2.70 3.59 4.13
CA SER A 45 -4.08 3.98 3.93
C SER A 45 -4.74 3.33 2.71
N ASP A 46 -3.92 2.96 1.71
CA ASP A 46 -4.37 2.51 0.38
C ASP A 46 -5.44 3.45 -0.23
N ALA A 47 -5.24 4.75 -0.01
CA ALA A 47 -6.27 5.78 -0.25
C ALA A 47 -6.67 5.89 -1.73
N HIS A 48 -7.93 5.59 -2.03
CA HIS A 48 -8.54 5.81 -3.34
C HIS A 48 -9.44 7.06 -3.39
N LEU A 49 -9.65 7.72 -2.25
CA LEU A 49 -10.39 8.96 -2.09
C LEU A 49 -9.60 9.91 -1.18
N PRO A 50 -9.69 11.24 -1.36
CA PRO A 50 -8.96 12.20 -0.52
C PRO A 50 -9.25 12.03 0.98
N GLU A 51 -10.49 11.72 1.35
CA GLU A 51 -10.86 11.50 2.76
C GLU A 51 -10.27 10.23 3.39
N SER A 52 -9.71 9.31 2.60
CA SER A 52 -9.02 8.13 3.13
C SER A 52 -7.52 8.30 3.31
N ILE A 53 -6.94 9.43 2.90
CA ILE A 53 -5.51 9.70 3.10
C ILE A 53 -5.20 9.69 4.61
N GLY A 54 -4.18 8.93 5.00
CA GLY A 54 -3.73 8.83 6.38
C GLY A 54 -4.59 7.93 7.27
N SER A 55 -5.58 7.21 6.72
CA SER A 55 -6.34 6.21 7.48
C SER A 55 -5.46 5.06 7.98
N GLY A 56 -4.34 4.79 7.34
CA GLY A 56 -3.26 3.95 7.84
C GLY A 56 -1.93 4.62 7.55
N LEU A 57 -1.00 4.53 8.49
CA LEU A 57 0.31 5.17 8.39
C LEU A 57 1.39 4.37 9.13
N THR A 58 2.61 4.60 8.72
CA THR A 58 3.82 4.11 9.39
C THR A 58 4.55 5.29 10.00
N ARG A 59 4.71 5.28 11.33
CA ARG A 59 5.65 6.18 11.99
C ARG A 59 7.06 5.64 11.83
N PHE A 60 8.00 6.52 11.55
CA PHE A 60 9.42 6.22 11.46
C PHE A 60 10.23 7.38 12.03
N ARG A 61 11.52 7.19 12.24
CA ARG A 61 12.40 8.25 12.77
C ARG A 61 12.82 9.17 11.64
N GLY A 62 12.78 10.48 11.86
CA GLY A 62 13.19 11.48 10.86
C GLY A 62 12.08 11.86 9.88
N ASN A 63 12.45 12.49 8.76
CA ASN A 63 11.50 13.07 7.81
C ASN A 63 12.01 13.05 6.35
N THR A 64 13.05 12.27 6.07
CA THR A 64 13.61 12.10 4.72
C THR A 64 13.43 10.65 4.23
N ALA A 65 13.57 10.45 2.93
CA ALA A 65 13.54 9.11 2.34
C ALA A 65 14.64 8.20 2.90
N ASP A 66 15.84 8.73 3.14
CA ASP A 66 16.94 7.98 3.76
C ASP A 66 16.60 7.56 5.19
N ASN A 67 15.93 8.43 5.96
CA ASN A 67 15.52 8.06 7.31
C ASN A 67 14.42 6.99 7.30
N LEU A 68 13.51 7.03 6.32
CA LEU A 68 12.53 5.96 6.12
C LEU A 68 13.23 4.65 5.80
N HIS A 69 14.14 4.63 4.81
CA HIS A 69 14.89 3.44 4.44
C HIS A 69 15.68 2.86 5.62
N GLN A 70 16.41 3.69 6.36
CA GLN A 70 17.12 3.24 7.56
C GLN A 70 16.18 2.70 8.64
N SER A 71 15.01 3.29 8.81
CA SER A 71 14.01 2.81 9.76
C SER A 71 13.43 1.47 9.33
N LEU A 72 13.24 1.24 8.03
CA LEU A 72 12.79 -0.05 7.49
C LEU A 72 13.83 -1.15 7.74
N VAL A 73 15.10 -0.89 7.41
CA VAL A 73 16.20 -1.85 7.62
C VAL A 73 16.40 -2.18 9.11
N ARG A 74 16.21 -1.20 9.99
CA ARG A 74 16.41 -1.36 11.45
C ARG A 74 15.15 -1.79 12.22
N GLY A 75 14.00 -1.89 11.56
CA GLY A 75 12.72 -2.16 12.22
C GLY A 75 12.24 -1.04 13.15
N TRP A 76 12.67 0.20 12.92
CA TRP A 76 12.29 1.37 13.72
C TRP A 76 10.99 2.00 13.21
N THR A 77 9.96 1.18 13.10
CA THR A 77 8.65 1.59 12.62
C THR A 77 7.57 1.32 13.67
N ALA A 78 6.50 2.09 13.62
CA ALA A 78 5.28 1.81 14.37
C ALA A 78 4.07 1.99 13.46
N VAL A 79 3.11 1.07 13.56
CA VAL A 79 1.93 1.02 12.70
C VAL A 79 0.77 1.70 13.42
N GLU A 80 0.11 2.64 12.74
CA GLU A 80 -1.09 3.31 13.24
C GLU A 80 -2.16 3.38 12.16
N GLY A 81 -3.41 3.45 12.59
CA GLY A 81 -4.50 3.66 11.65
C GLY A 81 -5.88 3.40 12.22
N ARG A 82 -6.88 3.69 11.40
CA ARG A 82 -8.30 3.40 11.57
C ARG A 82 -8.85 2.93 10.23
N PRO A 83 -9.68 1.87 10.20
CA PRO A 83 -10.30 1.43 8.95
C PRO A 83 -11.09 2.57 8.32
N TRP A 84 -11.24 2.53 7.00
CA TRP A 84 -12.09 3.51 6.32
C TRP A 84 -13.51 3.49 6.90
N PRO A 85 -14.15 4.67 7.04
CA PRO A 85 -15.59 4.73 7.26
C PRO A 85 -16.33 3.99 6.14
N LEU A 86 -17.44 3.31 6.47
CA LEU A 86 -18.29 2.62 5.49
C LEU A 86 -18.73 3.55 4.34
N THR A 87 -18.98 4.82 4.66
CA THR A 87 -19.35 5.85 3.69
C THR A 87 -18.30 6.04 2.60
N THR A 88 -17.02 5.90 2.93
CA THR A 88 -15.89 6.01 1.98
C THR A 88 -15.92 4.86 0.97
N TYR A 89 -16.18 3.62 1.41
CA TYR A 89 -16.35 2.48 0.51
C TYR A 89 -17.52 2.68 -0.47
N PHE A 90 -18.67 3.16 0.03
CA PHE A 90 -19.83 3.46 -0.84
C PHE A 90 -19.56 4.58 -1.84
N LYS A 91 -18.88 5.65 -1.42
CA LYS A 91 -18.46 6.74 -2.33
C LYS A 91 -17.52 6.21 -3.40
N LEU A 92 -16.57 5.34 -3.04
CA LEU A 92 -15.66 4.73 -4.00
C LEU A 92 -16.42 3.91 -5.03
N LEU A 93 -17.31 3.01 -4.60
CA LEU A 93 -18.16 2.22 -5.49
C LEU A 93 -18.99 3.11 -6.44
N ARG A 94 -19.64 4.15 -5.91
CA ARG A 94 -20.40 5.12 -6.72
C ARG A 94 -19.51 5.85 -7.74
N SER A 95 -18.29 6.21 -7.35
CA SER A 95 -17.34 6.88 -8.25
C SER A 95 -16.87 5.95 -9.37
N ALA A 96 -16.68 4.66 -9.08
CA ALA A 96 -16.32 3.65 -10.07
C ALA A 96 -17.44 3.45 -11.10
N ILE A 97 -18.70 3.38 -10.66
CA ILE A 97 -19.87 3.29 -11.56
C ILE A 97 -20.00 4.53 -12.44
N ARG A 98 -19.68 5.72 -11.92
CA ARG A 98 -19.76 6.99 -12.66
C ARG A 98 -18.63 7.18 -13.67
N ARG A 99 -17.47 6.55 -13.47
CA ARG A 99 -16.39 6.55 -14.46
C ARG A 99 -16.83 5.68 -15.63
N LYS A 100 -17.26 6.32 -16.74
CA LYS A 100 -17.35 5.63 -18.03
C LYS A 100 -15.96 5.04 -18.35
N PRO A 101 -15.86 3.81 -18.88
CA PRO A 101 -14.58 3.33 -19.37
C PRO A 101 -14.10 4.30 -20.45
N ASN A 102 -12.95 4.91 -20.23
CA ASN A 102 -12.29 5.67 -21.28
C ASN A 102 -12.02 4.68 -22.42
N ALA A 103 -12.48 4.99 -23.63
CA ALA A 103 -12.06 4.25 -24.81
C ALA A 103 -10.52 4.23 -24.82
N PRO A 104 -9.88 3.09 -25.12
CA PRO A 104 -8.44 3.01 -25.18
C PRO A 104 -7.94 4.12 -26.12
N SER A 105 -7.09 5.00 -25.60
CA SER A 105 -6.42 5.98 -26.46
C SER A 105 -5.66 5.18 -27.52
N PRO A 106 -5.83 5.47 -28.82
CA PRO A 106 -5.06 4.79 -29.84
C PRO A 106 -3.60 4.99 -29.50
N VAL A 107 -2.90 3.88 -29.27
CA VAL A 107 -1.46 3.85 -29.06
C VAL A 107 -0.85 4.59 -30.23
N ARG A 108 -0.32 5.78 -29.97
CA ARG A 108 0.41 6.57 -30.96
C ARG A 108 1.72 5.85 -31.17
N LEU A 109 1.73 4.87 -32.09
CA LEU A 109 2.95 4.24 -32.57
C LEU A 109 3.89 5.37 -33.00
N ARG A 110 5.00 5.53 -32.29
CA ARG A 110 6.07 6.41 -32.74
C ARG A 110 6.56 5.84 -34.07
N SER A 111 6.28 6.54 -35.16
CA SER A 111 6.93 6.28 -36.44
C SER A 111 8.44 6.36 -36.21
N THR A 112 9.15 5.27 -36.50
CA THR A 112 10.61 5.24 -36.51
C THR A 112 11.13 6.30 -37.48
N PRO A 113 12.13 7.11 -37.11
CA PRO A 113 12.73 8.05 -38.03
C PRO A 113 13.43 7.27 -39.17
N PRO A 114 13.41 7.80 -40.41
CA PRO A 114 14.08 7.16 -41.54
C PRO A 114 15.60 7.15 -41.31
N THR A 115 16.22 6.00 -41.61
CA THR A 115 17.66 5.81 -41.59
C THR A 115 18.31 6.71 -42.66
N PRO A 116 19.32 7.53 -42.34
CA PRO A 116 20.02 8.33 -43.34
C PRO A 116 20.89 7.46 -44.28
N PRO A 117 21.17 7.95 -45.50
CA PRO A 117 21.94 7.23 -46.53
C PRO A 117 23.42 7.05 -46.18
#